data_AF-A0A965BTH5-F1
#
_entry.id   AF-A0A965BTH5-F1
#
_cell.length_a   1.000
_cell.length_b   1.000
_cell.length_c   1.000
_cell.angle_alpha   90.00
_cell.angle_beta   90.00
_cell.angle_gamma   90.00
#
_symmetry.space_group_name_H-M   'P 1'
#
loop_
_entity.id
_entity.type
_entity.pdbx_description
1 polymer ?
#
loop_
_entity_poly.entity_id
_entity_poly.type
_entity_poly.pdbx_seq_one_letter_code
_entity_poly.pdbx_strand_id
1 'polypeptide(L)'
;MLAALAALPGDASPLGKCYRALAEAASVTDPVQVEREFHDLFIGLGRGELLPFASYYITGFLHERPLADLRADLARLGIERAQGVAEPEDHIASECESFAGLLSGVFPGGTAAAEAFFARHLRPWAGRFFADLEAAEAARFYRAVGALGRMAIEVELAAQELPV
;
A
#
# COMPACT_ATOMS: atom_id res chain seq x y z
N MET A 1 17.63 2.13 -1.92
CA MET A 1 16.26 1.66 -2.23
C MET A 1 16.00 1.62 -3.73
N LEU A 2 16.06 2.75 -4.46
CA LEU A 2 15.81 2.76 -5.93
C LEU A 2 16.64 1.74 -6.73
N ALA A 3 17.93 1.60 -6.44
CA ALA A 3 18.77 0.59 -7.09
C ALA A 3 18.30 -0.85 -6.86
N ALA A 4 17.70 -1.15 -5.70
CA ALA A 4 17.12 -2.48 -5.43
C ALA A 4 15.82 -2.68 -6.21
N LEU A 5 14.98 -1.64 -6.31
CA LEU A 5 13.75 -1.68 -7.11
C LEU A 5 14.05 -1.83 -8.61
N ALA A 6 15.10 -1.17 -9.10
CA ALA A 6 15.56 -1.28 -10.49
C ALA A 6 16.03 -2.70 -10.87
N ALA A 7 16.35 -3.55 -9.88
CA ALA A 7 16.76 -4.92 -10.08
C ALA A 7 15.62 -5.94 -9.91
N LEU A 8 14.37 -5.49 -9.74
CA LEU A 8 13.23 -6.40 -9.57
C LEU A 8 13.04 -7.28 -10.82
N PRO A 9 12.93 -8.60 -10.65
CA PRO A 9 12.64 -9.50 -11.75
C PRO A 9 11.17 -9.34 -12.17
N GLY A 10 10.90 -9.49 -13.46
CA GLY A 10 9.54 -9.55 -13.97
C GLY A 10 9.40 -10.54 -15.13
N ASP A 11 8.23 -11.15 -15.26
CA ASP A 11 7.90 -12.16 -16.27
C ASP A 11 6.69 -11.76 -17.15
N ALA A 12 6.21 -12.65 -18.00
CA ALA A 12 5.12 -12.34 -18.92
C ALA A 12 3.74 -12.20 -18.24
N SER A 13 3.61 -12.55 -16.97
CA SER A 13 2.36 -12.41 -16.21
C SER A 13 1.96 -10.95 -16.03
N PRO A 14 0.68 -10.65 -15.73
CA PRO A 14 0.24 -9.29 -15.41
C PRO A 14 1.06 -8.66 -14.27
N LEU A 15 1.29 -9.40 -13.18
CA LEU A 15 2.12 -8.94 -12.06
C LEU A 15 3.59 -8.74 -12.47
N GLY A 16 4.15 -9.65 -13.26
CA GLY A 16 5.51 -9.55 -13.79
C GLY A 16 5.73 -8.33 -14.68
N LYS A 17 4.69 -7.90 -15.43
CA LYS A 17 4.71 -6.63 -16.18
C LYS A 17 4.75 -5.42 -15.25
N CYS A 18 3.99 -5.43 -14.15
CA CYS A 18 4.03 -4.37 -13.15
C CYS A 18 5.41 -4.27 -12.49
N TYR A 19 6.05 -5.40 -12.16
CA TYR A 19 7.42 -5.39 -11.64
C TYR A 19 8.42 -4.78 -12.63
N ARG A 20 8.35 -5.12 -13.92
CA ARG A 20 9.19 -4.48 -14.94
C ARG A 20 8.96 -2.98 -15.04
N ALA A 21 7.70 -2.54 -15.05
CA ALA A 21 7.38 -1.12 -15.12
C ALA A 21 7.94 -0.35 -13.91
N LEU A 22 7.85 -0.92 -12.70
CA LEU A 22 8.45 -0.34 -11.50
C LEU A 22 9.99 -0.32 -11.57
N ALA A 23 10.61 -1.40 -12.06
CA ALA A 23 12.06 -1.47 -12.23
C ALA A 23 12.56 -0.42 -13.25
N GLU A 24 11.87 -0.28 -14.38
CA GLU A 24 12.15 0.73 -15.39
C GLU A 24 12.01 2.14 -14.81
N ALA A 25 10.90 2.44 -14.13
CA ALA A 25 10.70 3.73 -13.46
C ALA A 25 11.80 4.02 -12.43
N ALA A 26 12.19 3.02 -11.62
CA ALA A 26 13.28 3.16 -10.65
C ALA A 26 14.64 3.41 -11.31
N SER A 27 14.91 2.83 -12.49
CA SER A 27 16.19 2.93 -13.19
C SER A 27 16.48 4.33 -13.77
N VAL A 28 15.43 5.10 -14.03
CA VAL A 28 15.53 6.44 -14.64
C VAL A 28 15.19 7.58 -13.68
N THR A 29 14.84 7.26 -12.42
CA THR A 29 14.44 8.24 -11.41
C THR A 29 15.60 8.56 -10.47
N ASP A 30 15.84 9.84 -10.22
CA ASP A 30 16.79 10.30 -9.21
C ASP A 30 16.11 10.46 -7.82
N PRO A 31 16.82 10.21 -6.70
CA PRO A 31 16.28 10.37 -5.35
C PRO A 31 15.65 11.74 -5.07
N VAL A 32 16.21 12.83 -5.59
CA VAL A 32 15.65 14.17 -5.39
C VAL A 32 14.33 14.33 -6.15
N GLN A 33 14.19 13.69 -7.31
CA GLN A 33 12.96 13.72 -8.09
C GLN A 33 11.84 12.93 -7.43
N VAL A 34 12.14 11.75 -6.87
CA VAL A 34 11.13 10.94 -6.17
C VAL A 34 10.71 11.58 -4.85
N GLU A 35 11.62 12.27 -4.15
CA GLU A 35 11.28 13.00 -2.93
C GLU A 35 10.32 14.17 -3.22
N ARG A 36 10.57 14.94 -4.28
CA ARG A 36 9.66 15.99 -4.73
C ARG A 36 8.31 15.45 -5.14
N GLU A 37 8.30 14.35 -5.90
CA GLU A 37 7.08 13.67 -6.30
C GLU A 37 6.27 13.19 -5.09
N PHE A 38 6.94 12.58 -4.09
CA PHE A 38 6.31 12.17 -2.84
C PHE A 38 5.69 13.37 -2.10
N HIS A 39 6.41 14.49 -2.04
CA HIS A 39 5.90 15.70 -1.44
C HIS A 39 4.64 16.20 -2.16
N ASP A 40 4.65 16.29 -3.49
CA ASP A 40 3.50 16.75 -4.27
C ASP A 40 2.28 15.82 -4.10
N LEU A 41 2.51 14.51 -4.08
CA LEU A 41 1.45 13.51 -3.96
C LEU A 41 0.83 13.44 -2.56
N PHE A 42 1.62 13.48 -1.49
CA PHE A 42 1.15 13.08 -0.16
C PHE A 42 1.25 14.17 0.91
N ILE A 43 2.02 15.23 0.67
CA ILE A 43 2.24 16.30 1.65
C ILE A 43 1.59 17.61 1.18
N GLY A 44 2.07 18.15 0.06
CA GLY A 44 1.60 19.39 -0.56
C GLY A 44 1.76 20.64 0.32
N LEU A 45 1.46 21.81 -0.24
CA LEU A 45 1.27 23.04 0.53
C LEU A 45 -0.17 23.06 1.08
N GLY A 46 -0.37 22.39 2.20
CA GLY A 46 -1.65 22.28 2.91
C GLY A 46 -2.24 20.88 2.84
N ARG A 47 -2.32 20.28 1.65
CA ARG A 47 -2.72 18.89 1.45
C ARG A 47 -2.12 18.34 0.16
N GLY A 48 -1.57 17.12 0.20
CA GLY A 48 -1.13 16.41 -0.99
C GLY A 48 -2.30 16.08 -1.92
N GLU A 49 -1.98 15.77 -3.18
CA GLU A 49 -2.97 15.32 -4.16
C GLU A 49 -3.83 14.16 -3.62
N LEU A 50 -3.21 13.26 -2.85
CA LEU A 50 -3.84 12.09 -2.24
C LEU A 50 -3.63 12.08 -0.72
N LEU A 51 -4.63 11.55 0.01
CA LEU A 51 -4.51 11.23 1.43
C LEU A 51 -4.52 9.71 1.61
N PRO A 52 -3.36 9.07 1.79
CA PRO A 52 -3.21 7.62 1.75
C PRO A 52 -3.69 6.92 3.05
N PHE A 53 -4.87 7.29 3.55
CA PHE A 53 -5.42 6.80 4.82
C PHE A 53 -6.78 6.12 4.62
N ALA A 54 -6.96 4.94 5.23
CA ALA A 54 -8.20 4.17 5.14
C ALA A 54 -9.40 4.96 5.66
N SER A 55 -9.25 5.63 6.81
CA SER A 55 -10.31 6.49 7.37
C SER A 55 -10.77 7.53 6.37
N TYR A 56 -9.85 8.23 5.72
CA TYR A 56 -10.19 9.22 4.71
C TYR A 56 -10.89 8.61 3.49
N TYR A 57 -10.38 7.50 2.95
CA TYR A 57 -10.97 6.86 1.77
C TYR A 57 -12.35 6.25 2.02
N ILE A 58 -12.63 5.81 3.25
CA ILE A 58 -13.88 5.13 3.62
C ILE A 58 -14.93 6.13 4.12
N THR A 59 -14.54 7.13 4.91
CA THR A 59 -15.49 8.05 5.58
C THR A 59 -15.42 9.48 5.09
N GLY A 60 -14.33 9.87 4.41
CA GLY A 60 -14.03 11.26 4.06
C GLY A 60 -13.32 12.06 5.16
N PHE A 61 -13.05 11.46 6.32
CA PHE A 61 -12.42 12.12 7.47
C PHE A 61 -11.31 11.27 8.08
N LEU A 62 -10.22 11.91 8.51
CA LEU A 62 -9.11 11.25 9.19
C LEU A 62 -9.48 10.87 10.62
N HIS A 63 -8.82 9.84 11.15
CA HIS A 63 -8.93 9.38 12.55
C HIS A 63 -10.32 8.88 12.96
N GLU A 64 -11.08 8.39 11.98
CA GLU A 64 -12.41 7.83 12.18
C GLU A 64 -12.39 6.34 12.58
N ARG A 65 -13.59 5.77 12.68
CA ARG A 65 -13.81 4.36 13.04
C ARG A 65 -12.90 3.33 12.34
N PRO A 66 -12.56 3.41 11.03
CA PRO A 66 -11.65 2.45 10.41
C PRO A 66 -10.29 2.34 11.12
N LEU A 67 -9.72 3.47 11.56
CA LEU A 67 -8.46 3.48 12.31
C LEU A 67 -8.60 2.83 13.69
N ALA A 68 -9.70 3.09 14.39
CA ALA A 68 -9.96 2.47 15.70
C ALA A 68 -10.10 0.95 15.59
N ASP A 69 -10.82 0.50 14.56
CA ASP A 69 -11.02 -0.91 14.22
C ASP A 69 -9.69 -1.59 13.86
N LEU A 70 -8.83 -0.93 13.07
CA LEU A 70 -7.49 -1.40 12.74
C LEU A 70 -6.62 -1.56 13.99
N ARG A 71 -6.58 -0.54 14.88
CA ARG A 71 -5.80 -0.59 16.12
C ARG A 71 -6.20 -1.76 17.02
N ALA A 72 -7.50 -2.04 17.12
CA ALA A 72 -7.99 -3.17 17.90
C ALA A 72 -7.50 -4.51 17.34
N ASP A 73 -7.49 -4.68 16.01
CA ASP A 73 -6.99 -5.89 15.36
C ASP A 73 -5.46 -6.03 15.45
N LEU A 74 -4.71 -4.94 15.23
CA LEU A 74 -3.25 -4.94 15.40
C LEU A 74 -2.87 -5.35 16.83
N ALA A 75 -3.54 -4.79 17.84
CA ALA A 75 -3.32 -5.15 19.24
C ALA A 75 -3.62 -6.64 19.51
N ARG A 76 -4.68 -7.20 18.93
CA ARG A 76 -5.01 -8.63 19.04
C ARG A 76 -3.95 -9.52 18.38
N LEU A 77 -3.32 -9.03 17.31
CA LEU A 77 -2.24 -9.72 16.60
C LEU A 77 -0.85 -9.48 17.22
N GLY A 78 -0.76 -8.65 18.28
CA GLY A 78 0.52 -8.28 18.89
C GLY A 78 1.42 -7.46 17.97
N ILE A 79 0.82 -6.73 17.02
CA ILE A 79 1.52 -5.84 16.09
C ILE A 79 1.50 -4.44 16.68
N GLU A 80 2.69 -3.87 16.91
CA GLU A 80 2.87 -2.54 17.48
C GLU A 80 3.41 -1.56 16.44
N ARG A 81 3.04 -0.29 16.59
CA ARG A 81 3.60 0.78 15.75
C ARG A 81 5.09 0.94 16.05
N ALA A 82 5.88 1.11 15.00
CA ALA A 82 7.31 1.41 15.11
C ALA A 82 7.55 2.72 15.88
N GLN A 83 8.62 2.74 16.69
CA GLN A 83 9.02 3.93 17.43
C GLN A 83 9.42 5.06 16.46
N GLY A 84 8.93 6.28 16.74
CA GLY A 84 9.27 7.47 15.95
C GLY A 84 8.41 7.71 14.70
N VAL A 85 7.49 6.79 14.37
CA VAL A 85 6.49 7.00 13.31
C VAL A 85 5.30 7.77 13.91
N ALA A 86 5.01 8.93 13.33
CA ALA A 86 3.93 9.82 13.77
C ALA A 86 2.62 9.58 13.00
N GLU A 87 2.74 9.00 11.81
CA GLU A 87 1.64 8.66 10.93
C GLU A 87 0.71 7.64 11.58
N PRO A 88 -0.61 7.83 11.45
CA PRO A 88 -1.60 6.82 11.82
C PRO A 88 -1.36 5.46 11.17
N GLU A 89 -1.79 4.43 11.88
CA GLU A 89 -1.63 3.03 11.45
C GLU A 89 -2.46 2.70 10.21
N ASP A 90 -3.50 3.47 9.90
CA ASP A 90 -4.36 3.30 8.71
C ASP A 90 -3.78 3.92 7.44
N HIS A 91 -2.51 4.32 7.47
CA HIS A 91 -1.76 4.69 6.27
C HIS A 91 -1.53 3.45 5.39
N ILE A 92 -1.67 3.57 4.06
CA ILE A 92 -1.55 2.43 3.13
C ILE A 92 -0.23 1.66 3.30
N ALA A 93 0.88 2.36 3.51
CA ALA A 93 2.18 1.70 3.71
C ALA A 93 2.21 0.85 4.98
N SER A 94 1.59 1.32 6.07
CA SER A 94 1.50 0.63 7.36
C SER A 94 0.61 -0.62 7.26
N GLU A 95 -0.51 -0.52 6.54
CA GLU A 95 -1.37 -1.68 6.27
C GLU A 95 -0.69 -2.70 5.35
N CYS A 96 0.00 -2.26 4.30
CA CYS A 96 0.78 -3.14 3.43
C CYS A 96 1.90 -3.85 4.19
N GLU A 97 2.61 -3.16 5.08
CA GLU A 97 3.67 -3.75 5.92
C GLU A 97 3.07 -4.78 6.90
N SER A 98 1.96 -4.45 7.54
CA SER A 98 1.24 -5.36 8.45
C SER A 98 0.80 -6.62 7.72
N PHE A 99 0.22 -6.47 6.52
CA PHE A 99 -0.21 -7.58 5.69
C PHE A 99 0.96 -8.45 5.22
N ALA A 100 2.05 -7.82 4.74
CA ALA A 100 3.27 -8.55 4.34
C ALA A 100 3.89 -9.31 5.53
N GLY A 101 3.88 -8.73 6.73
CA GLY A 101 4.35 -9.38 7.94
C GLY A 101 3.50 -10.60 8.35
N LEU A 102 2.18 -10.53 8.15
CA LEU A 102 1.28 -11.68 8.37
C LEU A 102 1.52 -12.79 7.33
N LEU A 103 1.65 -12.45 6.04
CA LEU A 103 1.91 -13.41 4.96
C LEU A 103 3.25 -14.13 5.11
N SER A 104 4.29 -13.39 5.52
CA SER A 104 5.66 -13.93 5.71
C SER A 104 5.84 -14.66 7.04
N GLY A 105 4.85 -14.62 7.93
CA GLY A 105 4.93 -15.22 9.26
C GLY A 105 5.83 -14.47 10.26
N VAL A 106 6.23 -13.23 9.92
CA VAL A 106 6.89 -12.31 10.88
C VAL A 106 5.93 -11.96 12.01
N PHE A 107 4.65 -11.76 11.69
CA PHE A 107 3.58 -11.57 12.67
C PHE A 107 2.79 -12.87 12.89
N PRO A 108 2.31 -13.12 14.12
CA PRO A 108 1.56 -14.34 14.43
C PRO A 108 0.17 -14.32 13.78
N GLY A 109 -0.41 -15.51 13.61
CA GLY A 109 -1.78 -15.70 13.12
C GLY A 109 -1.90 -16.43 11.78
N GLY A 110 -0.80 -16.50 11.02
CA GLY A 110 -0.73 -17.27 9.77
C GLY A 110 -1.72 -16.79 8.70
N THR A 111 -2.02 -17.67 7.75
CA THR A 111 -2.86 -17.35 6.57
C THR A 111 -4.25 -16.85 6.95
N ALA A 112 -4.91 -17.46 7.96
CA ALA A 112 -6.23 -17.04 8.39
C ALA A 112 -6.26 -15.59 8.92
N ALA A 113 -5.21 -15.16 9.62
CA ALA A 113 -5.09 -13.77 10.06
C ALA A 113 -4.79 -12.82 8.90
N ALA A 114 -3.96 -13.24 7.94
CA ALA A 114 -3.69 -12.46 6.73
C ALA A 114 -4.96 -12.25 5.89
N GLU A 115 -5.74 -13.30 5.64
CA GLU A 115 -7.01 -13.23 4.90
C GLU A 115 -8.01 -12.30 5.58
N ALA A 116 -8.18 -12.44 6.91
CA ALA A 116 -9.06 -11.59 7.69
C ALA A 116 -8.60 -10.12 7.69
N PHE A 117 -7.28 -9.89 7.79
CA PHE A 117 -6.70 -8.55 7.73
C PHE A 117 -6.95 -7.90 6.36
N PHE A 118 -6.66 -8.61 5.27
CA PHE A 118 -6.91 -8.09 3.93
C PHE A 118 -8.40 -7.76 3.74
N ALA A 119 -9.29 -8.70 4.07
CA ALA A 119 -10.73 -8.52 3.87
C ALA A 119 -11.30 -7.31 4.62
N ARG A 120 -10.78 -7.04 5.83
CA ARG A 120 -11.29 -5.98 6.71
C ARG A 120 -10.61 -4.64 6.50
N HIS A 121 -9.31 -4.62 6.25
CA HIS A 121 -8.50 -3.40 6.30
C HIS A 121 -8.02 -2.93 4.92
N LEU A 122 -7.65 -3.83 3.99
CA LEU A 122 -7.17 -3.43 2.66
C LEU A 122 -8.28 -3.43 1.59
N ARG A 123 -9.06 -4.50 1.50
CA ARG A 123 -10.12 -4.71 0.49
C ARG A 123 -11.09 -3.53 0.34
N PRO A 124 -11.54 -2.84 1.41
CA PRO A 124 -12.54 -1.79 1.27
C PRO A 124 -12.07 -0.55 0.49
N TRP A 125 -10.75 -0.31 0.39
CA TRP A 125 -10.25 0.99 -0.07
C TRP A 125 -8.95 0.95 -0.87
N ALA A 126 -8.06 -0.01 -0.61
CA ALA A 126 -6.70 -0.02 -1.17
C ALA A 126 -6.69 -0.05 -2.71
N GLY A 127 -7.61 -0.81 -3.33
CA GLY A 127 -7.75 -0.85 -4.79
C GLY A 127 -8.09 0.52 -5.38
N ARG A 128 -8.98 1.28 -4.72
CA ARG A 128 -9.32 2.65 -5.13
C ARG A 128 -8.13 3.59 -4.94
N PHE A 129 -7.44 3.51 -3.80
CA PHE A 129 -6.25 4.32 -3.55
C PHE A 129 -5.18 4.10 -4.61
N PHE A 130 -4.85 2.84 -4.95
CA PHE A 130 -3.82 2.56 -5.95
C PHE A 130 -4.24 2.98 -7.37
N ALA A 131 -5.53 2.90 -7.70
CA ALA A 131 -6.06 3.46 -8.95
C ALA A 131 -5.93 4.99 -9.00
N ASP A 132 -6.25 5.69 -7.91
CA ASP A 132 -6.06 7.14 -7.80
C ASP A 132 -4.57 7.51 -7.91
N LEU A 133 -3.68 6.74 -7.29
CA LEU A 133 -2.22 6.94 -7.37
C LEU A 133 -1.67 6.73 -8.78
N GLU A 134 -2.19 5.73 -9.51
CA GLU A 134 -1.84 5.50 -10.91
C GLU A 134 -2.31 6.66 -11.81
N ALA A 135 -3.44 7.28 -11.48
CA ALA A 135 -4.04 8.37 -12.25
C ALA A 135 -3.59 9.78 -11.84
N ALA A 136 -2.87 9.92 -10.72
CA ALA A 136 -2.49 11.21 -10.16
C ALA A 136 -1.62 12.04 -11.14
N GLU A 137 -1.87 13.35 -11.17
CA GLU A 137 -1.22 14.30 -12.07
C GLU A 137 0.28 14.40 -11.76
N ALA A 138 0.64 14.46 -10.47
CA ALA A 138 2.04 14.53 -10.06
C ALA A 138 2.78 13.20 -10.24
N ALA A 139 2.08 12.08 -10.43
CA ALA A 139 2.68 10.74 -10.44
C ALA A 139 3.51 10.48 -11.70
N ARG A 140 4.80 10.22 -11.47
CA ARG A 140 5.79 9.69 -12.40
C ARG A 140 6.26 8.33 -11.89
N PHE A 141 7.21 8.27 -10.95
CA PHE A 141 7.64 7.01 -10.34
C PHE A 141 6.49 6.30 -9.62
N TYR A 142 5.69 7.04 -8.85
CA TYR A 142 4.58 6.48 -8.09
C TYR A 142 3.43 5.99 -8.97
N ARG A 143 3.39 6.33 -10.25
CA ARG A 143 2.43 5.72 -11.20
C ARG A 143 2.66 4.22 -11.32
N ALA A 144 3.92 3.80 -11.39
CA ALA A 144 4.28 2.38 -11.40
C ALA A 144 3.98 1.70 -10.07
N VAL A 145 4.12 2.42 -8.94
CA VAL A 145 3.71 1.95 -7.60
C VAL A 145 2.20 1.76 -7.54
N GLY A 146 1.40 2.70 -8.07
CA GLY A 146 -0.05 2.60 -8.19
C GLY A 146 -0.47 1.37 -9.01
N ALA A 147 0.11 1.19 -10.20
CA ALA A 147 -0.18 0.04 -11.04
C ALA A 147 0.16 -1.31 -10.36
N LEU A 148 1.31 -1.40 -9.69
CA LEU A 148 1.71 -2.60 -8.95
C LEU A 148 0.77 -2.88 -7.77
N GLY A 149 0.47 -1.85 -6.97
CA GLY A 149 -0.42 -1.98 -5.82
C GLY A 149 -1.82 -2.41 -6.24
N ARG A 150 -2.37 -1.81 -7.31
CA ARG A 150 -3.68 -2.20 -7.85
C ARG A 150 -3.69 -3.66 -8.30
N MET A 151 -2.67 -4.09 -9.04
CA MET A 151 -2.53 -5.50 -9.46
C MET A 151 -2.40 -6.45 -8.26
N ALA A 152 -1.66 -6.07 -7.22
CA ALA A 152 -1.54 -6.88 -6.01
C ALA A 152 -2.90 -7.05 -5.29
N ILE A 153 -3.69 -5.98 -5.19
CA ILE A 153 -5.05 -6.05 -4.62
C ILE A 153 -5.96 -6.93 -5.50
N GLU A 154 -5.89 -6.81 -6.83
CA GLU A 154 -6.68 -7.64 -7.76
C GLU A 154 -6.35 -9.14 -7.61
N VAL A 155 -5.07 -9.49 -7.49
CA VAL A 155 -4.62 -10.88 -7.25
C VAL A 155 -5.18 -11.42 -5.94
N GLU A 156 -5.12 -10.63 -4.87
CA GLU A 156 -5.59 -11.08 -3.56
C GLU A 156 -7.12 -11.18 -3.49
N LEU A 157 -7.84 -10.29 -4.18
CA LEU A 157 -9.29 -10.42 -4.35
C LEU A 157 -9.67 -11.72 -5.07
N ALA A 158 -8.99 -12.04 -6.17
CA ALA A 158 -9.23 -13.27 -6.91
C ALA A 158 -8.93 -14.52 -6.07
N ALA A 159 -7.90 -14.48 -5.21
CA ALA A 159 -7.59 -15.57 -4.30
C ALA A 159 -8.72 -15.83 -3.29
N GLN A 160 -9.38 -14.78 -2.78
CA GLN A 160 -10.50 -14.92 -1.83
C GLN A 160 -11.80 -15.47 -2.45
N GLU A 161 -11.94 -15.43 -3.78
CA GLU A 161 -13.12 -15.91 -4.49
C GLU A 161 -13.01 -17.39 -4.91
N LEU A 162 -11.84 -18.01 -4.78
CA LEU A 162 -11.64 -19.42 -5.08
C LEU A 162 -12.28 -20.29 -3.99
N PRO A 163 -13.14 -21.27 -4.35
CA PRO A 163 -13.67 -22.23 -3.37
C PRO A 163 -12.53 -23.12 -2.84
N VAL A 164 -12.47 -23.25 -1.51
CA VAL A 164 -11.60 -24.20 -0.79
C VAL A 164 -12.03 -25.65 -0.97
#